data_AF-A0A517Q1N6-F1
#
_entry.id   AF-A0A517Q1N6-F1
#
_cell.length_a   1.000
_cell.length_b   1.000
_cell.length_c   1.000
_cell.angle_alpha   90.00
_cell.angle_beta   90.00
_cell.angle_gamma   90.00
#
_symmetry.space_group_name_H-M   'P 1'
#
loop_
_entity.id
_entity.type
_entity.pdbx_description
1 polymer ?
#
loop_
_entity_poly.entity_id
_entity_poly.type
_entity_poly.pdbx_seq_one_letter_code
_entity_poly.pdbx_strand_id
1 'polypeptide(L)'
;MENIFIICFTDVVGGSSDTALIIALIGSGTAFLGIIVTTLFGFLTWSRNIKFQILKDERDRFEEKAQIVLEHYHEALNTGKLDVKYVAVILYEFPSEVSKIFRSSMEADVLNAKDIETKQAEYMKLALAMSKSIDNYSQQIKKTAEVVDKKFAMELAMDIVKKTISLQY
;
A
#
# COMPACT_ATOMS: atom_id res chain seq x y z
N MET A 1 26.43 -5.95 -18.27
CA MET A 1 26.69 -7.13 -17.42
C MET A 1 25.41 -7.95 -17.38
N GLU A 2 25.25 -8.84 -18.36
CA GLU A 2 24.12 -9.76 -18.45
C GLU A 2 24.68 -11.18 -18.36
N ASN A 3 24.52 -11.81 -17.19
CA ASN A 3 24.80 -13.24 -17.04
C ASN A 3 23.50 -13.99 -17.36
N ILE A 4 23.28 -14.25 -18.64
CA ILE A 4 22.31 -15.25 -19.09
C ILE A 4 22.98 -16.61 -18.87
N PHE A 5 22.55 -17.33 -17.84
CA PHE A 5 22.95 -18.73 -17.63
C PHE A 5 22.23 -19.59 -18.67
N ILE A 6 22.81 -19.67 -19.88
CA ILE A 6 22.44 -20.67 -20.88
C ILE A 6 23.13 -21.97 -20.45
N ILE A 7 22.37 -22.88 -19.85
CA ILE A 7 22.85 -24.24 -19.60
C ILE A 7 22.78 -24.99 -20.94
N CYS A 8 23.85 -24.92 -21.72
CA CYS A 8 24.06 -25.82 -22.86
C CYS A 8 24.45 -27.21 -22.32
N PHE A 9 23.50 -28.15 -22.26
CA PHE A 9 23.82 -29.57 -22.19
C PHE A 9 24.12 -30.08 -23.61
N THR A 10 25.29 -29.72 -24.13
CA THR A 10 25.93 -30.49 -25.19
C THR A 10 26.93 -31.43 -24.53
N ASP A 11 26.80 -32.71 -24.87
CA ASP A 11 27.73 -33.82 -24.59
C ASP A 11 27.52 -34.62 -23.29
N VAL A 12 26.48 -35.47 -23.30
CA VAL A 12 26.57 -36.82 -22.70
C VAL A 12 25.91 -37.84 -23.64
N VAL A 13 26.77 -38.54 -24.38
CA VAL A 13 26.83 -40.00 -24.60
C VAL A 13 25.50 -40.77 -24.71
N GLY A 14 25.38 -41.54 -25.80
CA GLY A 14 24.23 -42.37 -26.17
C GLY A 14 23.49 -43.07 -25.02
N GLY A 15 22.19 -42.85 -24.96
CA GLY A 15 21.24 -43.46 -24.03
C GLY A 15 19.87 -43.53 -24.68
N SER A 16 19.08 -44.54 -24.33
CA SER A 16 17.80 -44.92 -24.96
C SER A 16 16.80 -43.76 -25.14
N SER A 17 15.81 -43.98 -26.02
CA SER A 17 14.61 -43.15 -26.24
C SER A 17 14.03 -42.54 -24.95
N ASP A 18 14.13 -43.25 -23.84
CA ASP A 18 13.60 -42.84 -22.53
C ASP A 18 14.36 -41.65 -21.92
N THR A 19 15.67 -41.54 -22.13
CA THR A 19 16.51 -40.44 -21.61
C THR A 19 16.20 -39.11 -22.30
N ALA A 20 15.95 -39.13 -23.62
CA ALA A 20 15.56 -37.95 -24.39
C ALA A 20 14.16 -37.46 -24.00
N LEU A 21 13.24 -38.39 -23.73
CA LEU A 21 11.88 -38.09 -23.27
C LEU A 21 11.89 -37.40 -21.90
N ILE A 22 12.72 -37.88 -20.97
CA ILE A 22 12.87 -37.30 -19.63
C ILE A 22 13.47 -35.89 -19.70
N ILE A 23 14.48 -35.66 -20.53
CA ILE A 23 15.09 -34.32 -20.70
C ILE A 23 14.08 -33.34 -21.32
N ALA A 24 13.28 -33.78 -22.30
CA ALA A 24 12.21 -32.97 -22.89
C ALA A 24 11.08 -32.65 -21.90
N LEU A 25 10.71 -33.60 -21.03
CA LEU A 25 9.75 -33.42 -19.94
C LEU A 25 10.27 -32.43 -18.88
N ILE A 26 11.55 -32.50 -18.51
CA ILE A 26 12.18 -31.56 -17.57
C ILE A 26 12.33 -30.17 -18.20
N GLY A 27 12.72 -30.09 -19.47
CA GLY A 27 12.85 -28.82 -20.21
C GLY A 27 11.51 -28.10 -20.39
N SER A 28 10.45 -28.83 -20.73
CA SER A 28 9.09 -28.28 -20.83
C SER A 28 8.53 -27.88 -19.45
N GLY A 29 8.80 -28.66 -18.40
CA GLY A 29 8.43 -28.32 -17.02
C GLY A 29 9.11 -27.04 -16.52
N THR A 30 10.41 -26.86 -16.77
CA THR A 30 11.15 -25.66 -16.37
C THR A 30 10.73 -24.41 -17.15
N ALA A 31 10.42 -24.54 -18.45
CA ALA A 31 9.87 -23.45 -19.26
C ALA A 31 8.48 -23.01 -18.76
N PHE A 32 7.60 -23.96 -18.45
CA PHE A 32 6.27 -23.68 -17.91
C PHE A 32 6.34 -22.99 -16.52
N LEU A 33 7.23 -23.47 -15.65
CA LEU A 33 7.52 -22.83 -14.36
C LEU A 33 8.04 -21.40 -14.52
N GLY A 34 8.93 -21.16 -15.49
CA GLY A 34 9.44 -19.82 -15.79
C GLY A 34 8.34 -18.85 -16.23
N ILE A 35 7.38 -19.30 -17.03
CA ILE A 35 6.21 -18.50 -17.46
C ILE A 35 5.31 -18.18 -16.26
N ILE A 36 5.02 -19.17 -15.40
CA ILE A 36 4.20 -18.97 -14.20
C ILE A 36 4.86 -17.94 -13.26
N VAL A 37 6.14 -18.12 -12.96
CA VAL A 37 6.90 -17.22 -12.06
C VAL A 37 6.92 -15.80 -12.63
N THR A 38 7.16 -15.65 -13.94
CA THR A 38 7.20 -14.33 -14.60
C THR A 38 5.84 -13.65 -14.59
N THR A 39 4.77 -14.39 -14.88
CA THR A 39 3.39 -13.88 -14.85
C THR A 39 2.98 -13.47 -13.44
N LEU A 40 3.30 -14.28 -12.43
CA LEU A 40 3.00 -14.02 -11.03
C LEU A 40 3.80 -12.82 -10.50
N PHE A 41 5.08 -12.70 -10.86
CA PHE A 41 5.90 -11.53 -10.55
C PHE A 41 5.36 -10.26 -11.21
N GLY A 42 4.93 -10.34 -12.49
CA GLY A 42 4.30 -9.23 -13.20
C GLY A 42 3.01 -8.78 -12.52
N PHE A 43 2.13 -9.72 -12.16
CA PHE A 43 0.88 -9.43 -11.47
C PHE A 43 1.10 -8.81 -10.08
N LEU A 44 2.02 -9.35 -9.27
CA LEU A 44 2.38 -8.80 -7.96
C LEU A 44 2.96 -7.38 -8.09
N THR A 45 3.81 -7.16 -9.08
CA THR A 45 4.39 -5.83 -9.36
C THR A 45 3.32 -4.83 -9.77
N TRP A 46 2.40 -5.22 -10.63
CA TRP A 46 1.28 -4.39 -11.09
C TRP A 46 0.32 -4.05 -9.95
N SER A 47 -0.12 -5.06 -9.18
CA SER A 47 -1.00 -4.88 -8.01
C SER A 47 -0.37 -3.94 -6.97
N ARG A 48 0.93 -4.11 -6.69
CA ARG A 48 1.68 -3.18 -5.83
C ARG A 48 1.71 -1.76 -6.39
N ASN A 49 1.96 -1.60 -7.70
CA ASN A 49 2.03 -0.27 -8.31
C ASN A 49 0.68 0.46 -8.24
N ILE A 50 -0.42 -0.27 -8.47
CA ILE A 50 -1.78 0.26 -8.27
C ILE A 50 -1.98 0.68 -6.82
N LYS A 51 -1.65 -0.20 -5.87
CA LYS A 51 -1.79 0.11 -4.44
C LYS A 51 -0.96 1.32 -4.02
N PHE A 52 0.26 1.44 -4.54
CA PHE A 52 1.13 2.60 -4.32
C PHE A 52 0.50 3.89 -4.86
N GLN A 53 -0.04 3.86 -6.08
CA GLN A 53 -0.72 5.03 -6.66
C GLN A 53 -1.96 5.42 -5.86
N ILE A 54 -2.81 4.46 -5.50
CA ILE A 54 -4.01 4.71 -4.67
C ILE A 54 -3.62 5.37 -3.34
N LEU A 55 -2.65 4.80 -2.62
CA LEU A 55 -2.19 5.35 -1.34
C LEU A 55 -1.58 6.74 -1.47
N LYS A 56 -0.86 7.00 -2.57
CA LYS A 56 -0.29 8.31 -2.85
C LYS A 56 -1.39 9.33 -3.15
N ASP A 57 -2.34 9.00 -4.01
CA ASP A 57 -3.46 9.86 -4.38
C ASP A 57 -4.36 10.17 -3.17
N GLU A 58 -4.58 9.18 -2.29
CA GLU A 58 -5.29 9.38 -1.02
C GLU A 58 -4.54 10.32 -0.08
N ARG A 59 -3.22 10.13 0.08
CA ARG A 59 -2.39 11.02 0.89
C ARG A 59 -2.42 12.45 0.37
N ASP A 60 -2.19 12.65 -0.93
CA ASP A 60 -2.09 13.97 -1.54
C ASP A 60 -3.44 14.71 -1.41
N ARG A 61 -4.55 14.00 -1.66
CA ARG A 61 -5.90 14.54 -1.44
C ARG A 61 -6.19 14.87 0.01
N PHE A 62 -5.71 14.03 0.93
CA PHE A 62 -5.87 14.26 2.37
C PHE A 62 -5.07 15.47 2.84
N GLU A 63 -3.84 15.63 2.36
CA GLU A 63 -2.95 16.75 2.68
C GLU A 63 -3.53 18.09 2.18
N GLU A 64 -4.00 18.13 0.93
CA GLU A 64 -4.68 19.32 0.38
C GLU A 64 -5.90 19.72 1.22
N LYS A 65 -6.75 18.75 1.57
CA LYS A 65 -7.92 19.01 2.41
C LYS A 65 -7.54 19.43 3.82
N ALA A 66 -6.52 18.81 4.40
CA ALA A 66 -6.03 19.18 5.73
C ALA A 66 -5.55 20.62 5.74
N GLN A 67 -4.82 21.06 4.72
CA GLN A 67 -4.40 22.45 4.60
C GLN A 67 -5.60 23.42 4.55
N ILE A 68 -6.57 23.17 3.68
CA ILE A 68 -7.77 24.03 3.56
C ILE A 68 -8.55 24.09 4.87
N VAL A 69 -8.74 22.94 5.53
CA VAL A 69 -9.43 22.87 6.82
C VAL A 69 -8.65 23.68 7.85
N LEU A 70 -7.34 23.47 7.99
CA LEU A 70 -6.52 24.18 8.96
C LEU A 70 -6.52 25.71 8.75
N GLU A 71 -6.45 26.17 7.50
CA GLU A 71 -6.58 27.59 7.15
C GLU A 71 -7.92 28.18 7.62
N HIS A 72 -9.03 27.48 7.40
CA HIS A 72 -10.34 27.95 7.87
C HIS A 72 -10.52 27.87 9.38
N TYR A 73 -9.89 26.91 10.06
CA TYR A 73 -9.86 26.91 11.52
C TYR A 73 -9.06 28.09 12.07
N HIS A 74 -7.96 28.45 11.42
CA HIS A 74 -7.20 29.64 11.76
C HIS A 74 -8.05 30.91 11.58
N GLU A 75 -8.81 30.99 10.50
CA GLU A 75 -9.79 32.07 10.28
C GLU A 75 -10.91 32.07 11.34
N ALA A 76 -11.40 30.89 11.73
CA ALA A 76 -12.42 30.74 12.77
C ALA A 76 -11.93 31.18 14.16
N LEU A 77 -10.63 31.03 14.47
CA LEU A 77 -10.03 31.58 15.70
C LEU A 77 -10.11 33.11 15.72
N ASN A 78 -9.94 33.76 14.58
CA ASN A 78 -9.95 35.22 14.46
C ASN A 78 -11.37 35.80 14.37
N THR A 79 -12.30 35.10 13.70
CA THR A 79 -13.66 35.59 13.42
C THR A 79 -14.72 35.04 14.38
N GLY A 80 -14.39 34.00 15.14
CA GLY A 80 -15.30 33.30 16.04
C GLY A 80 -16.37 32.46 15.35
N LYS A 81 -16.27 32.25 14.02
CA LYS A 81 -17.26 31.50 13.23
C LYS A 81 -16.62 30.32 12.53
N LEU A 82 -17.20 29.14 12.73
CA LEU A 82 -16.82 27.92 12.03
C LEU A 82 -17.81 27.67 10.89
N ASP A 83 -17.32 27.50 9.66
CA ASP A 83 -18.17 27.17 8.52
C ASP A 83 -18.54 25.68 8.53
N VAL A 84 -19.85 25.41 8.45
CA VAL A 84 -20.49 24.10 8.45
C VAL A 84 -19.94 23.18 7.35
N LYS A 85 -19.51 23.75 6.21
CA LYS A 85 -18.90 22.97 5.13
C LYS A 85 -17.65 22.22 5.61
N TYR A 86 -16.81 22.84 6.43
CA TYR A 86 -15.58 22.20 6.93
C TYR A 86 -15.85 21.22 8.06
N VAL A 87 -16.89 21.47 8.86
CA VAL A 87 -17.41 20.51 9.85
C VAL A 87 -17.77 19.19 9.15
N ALA A 88 -18.52 19.28 8.04
CA ALA A 88 -18.89 18.09 7.26
C ALA A 88 -17.66 17.36 6.69
N VAL A 89 -16.69 18.10 6.14
CA VAL A 89 -15.45 17.52 5.61
C VAL A 89 -14.70 16.73 6.69
N ILE A 90 -14.52 17.26 7.91
CA ILE A 90 -13.84 16.54 8.99
C ILE A 90 -14.62 15.30 9.45
N LEU A 91 -15.95 15.35 9.46
CA LEU A 91 -16.77 14.26 9.97
C LEU A 91 -16.91 13.08 9.01
N TYR A 92 -16.85 13.32 7.69
CA TYR A 92 -17.17 12.31 6.68
C TYR A 92 -16.00 11.95 5.77
N GLU A 93 -15.04 12.85 5.57
CA GLU A 93 -13.96 12.65 4.60
C GLU A 93 -12.60 12.39 5.25
N PHE A 94 -12.45 12.68 6.54
CA PHE A 94 -11.21 12.43 7.28
C PHE A 94 -11.21 11.03 7.93
N PRO A 95 -10.03 10.45 8.20
CA PRO A 95 -9.88 9.23 8.98
C PRO A 95 -10.57 9.31 10.32
N SER A 96 -11.06 8.16 10.79
CA SER A 96 -11.89 8.04 11.99
C SER A 96 -11.25 8.66 13.24
N GLU A 97 -9.93 8.65 13.33
CA GLU A 97 -9.14 9.22 14.41
C GLU A 97 -9.32 10.74 14.50
N VAL A 98 -9.26 11.43 13.35
CA VAL A 98 -9.44 12.88 13.29
C VAL A 98 -10.90 13.23 13.56
N SER A 99 -11.84 12.50 12.95
CA SER A 99 -13.28 12.73 13.15
C SER A 99 -13.71 12.48 14.61
N LYS A 100 -13.10 11.50 15.30
CA LYS A 100 -13.35 11.25 16.73
C LYS A 100 -12.89 12.38 17.62
N ILE A 101 -11.67 12.87 17.40
CA ILE A 101 -11.14 14.02 18.15
C ILE A 101 -12.07 15.20 17.94
N PHE A 102 -12.42 15.49 16.69
CA PHE A 102 -13.30 16.59 16.35
C PHE A 102 -14.70 16.47 16.97
N ARG A 103 -15.31 15.28 16.96
CA ARG A 103 -16.60 15.05 17.64
C ARG A 103 -16.50 15.31 19.13
N SER A 104 -15.42 14.84 19.77
CA SER A 104 -15.18 15.11 21.18
C SER A 104 -15.03 16.61 21.46
N SER A 105 -14.38 17.36 20.56
CA SER A 105 -14.26 18.83 20.65
C SER A 105 -15.62 19.52 20.55
N MET A 106 -16.50 19.02 19.69
CA MET A 106 -17.87 19.54 19.52
C MET A 106 -18.75 19.22 20.74
N GLU A 107 -18.70 17.99 21.24
CA GLU A 107 -19.47 17.55 22.41
C GLU A 107 -19.08 18.30 23.69
N ALA A 108 -17.80 18.63 23.83
CA ALA A 108 -17.28 19.42 24.94
C ALA A 108 -17.48 20.94 24.76
N ASP A 109 -18.13 21.38 23.67
CA ASP A 109 -18.36 22.78 23.30
C ASP A 109 -17.09 23.65 23.26
N VAL A 110 -15.92 23.01 23.11
CA VAL A 110 -14.61 23.67 23.15
C VAL A 110 -14.44 24.65 21.99
N LEU A 111 -15.05 24.34 20.84
CA LEU A 111 -15.01 25.18 19.65
C LEU A 111 -15.78 26.50 19.82
N ASN A 112 -16.78 26.53 20.71
CA ASN A 112 -17.57 27.72 21.05
C ASN A 112 -17.10 28.40 22.34
N ALA A 113 -16.07 27.87 23.01
CA ALA A 113 -15.53 28.45 24.24
C ALA A 113 -15.19 29.94 24.04
N LYS A 114 -15.32 30.77 25.09
CA LYS A 114 -14.90 32.18 24.99
C LYS A 114 -13.38 32.35 25.09
N ASP A 115 -12.71 31.34 25.64
CA ASP A 115 -11.27 31.34 25.82
C ASP A 115 -10.53 30.94 24.53
N ILE A 116 -9.61 31.80 24.11
CA ILE A 116 -8.79 31.61 22.91
C ILE A 116 -7.77 30.50 23.12
N GLU A 117 -7.21 30.36 24.34
CA GLU A 117 -6.19 29.34 24.63
C GLU A 117 -6.78 27.94 24.50
N THR A 118 -7.98 27.71 25.03
CA THR A 118 -8.70 26.45 24.89
C THR A 118 -8.99 26.12 23.41
N LYS A 119 -9.40 27.10 22.59
CA LYS A 119 -9.63 26.88 21.15
C LYS A 119 -8.33 26.55 20.40
N GLN A 120 -7.25 27.28 20.70
CA GLN A 120 -5.94 27.05 20.07
C GLN A 120 -5.39 25.66 20.43
N ALA A 121 -5.52 25.25 21.69
CA ALA A 121 -5.10 23.93 22.13
C ALA A 121 -5.85 22.81 21.39
N GLU A 122 -7.17 22.98 21.18
CA GLU A 122 -7.98 22.00 20.47
C GLU A 122 -7.65 21.96 18.97
N TYR A 123 -7.41 23.12 18.36
CA TYR A 123 -6.91 23.22 16.99
C TYR A 123 -5.57 22.50 16.83
N MET A 124 -4.63 22.67 17.76
CA MET A 124 -3.35 21.95 17.74
C MET A 124 -3.54 20.45 17.83
N LYS A 125 -4.48 19.94 18.65
CA LYS A 125 -4.77 18.51 18.72
C LYS A 125 -5.30 17.97 17.39
N LEU A 126 -6.19 18.70 16.73
CA LEU A 126 -6.71 18.34 15.41
C LEU A 126 -5.59 18.33 14.36
N ALA A 127 -4.76 19.37 14.32
CA ALA A 127 -3.61 19.45 13.41
C ALA A 127 -2.63 18.28 13.62
N LEU A 128 -2.34 17.94 14.88
CA LEU A 128 -1.49 16.79 15.22
C LEU A 128 -2.12 15.47 14.78
N ALA A 129 -3.44 15.30 14.92
CA ALA A 129 -4.13 14.10 14.47
C ALA A 129 -4.12 13.95 12.94
N MET A 130 -4.30 15.06 12.21
CA MET A 130 -4.19 15.10 10.75
C MET A 130 -2.76 14.77 10.32
N SER A 131 -1.74 15.39 10.92
CA SER A 131 -0.33 15.11 10.65
C SER A 131 0.02 13.65 10.90
N LYS A 132 -0.43 13.07 12.03
CA LYS A 132 -0.22 11.65 12.33
C LYS A 132 -0.88 10.73 11.30
N SER A 133 -2.02 11.14 10.75
CA SER A 133 -2.71 10.39 9.69
C SER A 133 -1.94 10.44 8.37
N ILE A 134 -1.40 11.60 8.00
CA ILE A 134 -0.49 11.76 6.84
C ILE A 134 0.76 10.89 7.00
N ASP A 135 1.34 10.85 8.20
CA ASP A 135 2.50 10.01 8.50
C ASP A 135 2.17 8.52 8.38
N ASN A 136 0.98 8.10 8.81
CA ASN A 136 0.53 6.71 8.63
C ASN A 136 0.44 6.34 7.14
N TYR A 137 -0.15 7.20 6.30
CA TYR A 137 -0.15 7.00 4.85
C TYR A 137 1.28 6.93 4.30
N SER A 138 2.18 7.81 4.75
CA SER A 138 3.58 7.81 4.34
C SER A 138 4.31 6.52 4.73
N GLN A 139 4.03 5.96 5.91
CA GLN A 139 4.57 4.65 6.32
C GLN A 139 4.00 3.50 5.49
N GLN A 140 2.71 3.51 5.16
CA GLN A 140 2.09 2.51 4.30
C GLN A 140 2.66 2.56 2.88
N ILE A 141 2.93 3.76 2.35
CA ILE A 141 3.61 3.96 1.07
C ILE A 141 5.02 3.38 1.12
N LYS A 142 5.81 3.68 2.16
CA LYS A 142 7.16 3.11 2.33
C LYS A 142 7.14 1.58 2.39
N LYS A 143 6.25 1.00 3.19
CA LYS A 143 6.06 -0.47 3.27
C LYS A 143 5.60 -1.08 1.96
N THR A 144 4.80 -0.37 1.18
CA THR A 144 4.33 -0.84 -0.14
C THR A 144 5.43 -0.70 -1.20
N ALA A 145 6.35 0.26 -1.03
CA ALA A 145 7.54 0.43 -1.87
C ALA A 145 8.63 -0.61 -1.55
N GLU A 146 8.74 -1.03 -0.29
CA GLU A 146 9.56 -2.17 0.13
C GLU A 146 9.13 -3.43 -0.64
N VAL A 147 10.09 -3.97 -1.36
CA VAL A 147 9.91 -4.75 -2.58
C VAL A 147 9.31 -6.13 -2.28
N VAL A 148 8.44 -6.64 -3.17
CA VAL A 148 8.10 -8.07 -3.24
C VAL A 148 9.42 -8.80 -3.44
N ASP A 149 9.97 -9.35 -2.36
CA ASP A 149 11.22 -10.09 -2.41
C ASP A 149 11.06 -11.18 -3.48
N LYS A 150 11.97 -11.22 -4.45
CA LYS A 150 11.98 -12.26 -5.49
C LYS A 150 11.95 -13.64 -4.84
N LYS A 151 12.54 -13.77 -3.64
CA LYS A 151 12.50 -14.96 -2.81
C LYS A 151 11.07 -15.33 -2.38
N PHE A 152 10.27 -14.37 -1.93
CA PHE A 152 8.87 -14.60 -1.54
C PHE A 152 7.99 -15.01 -2.73
N ALA A 153 8.16 -14.35 -3.89
CA ALA A 153 7.44 -14.74 -5.11
C ALA A 153 7.83 -16.14 -5.60
N MET A 154 9.10 -16.50 -5.46
CA MET A 154 9.63 -17.82 -5.81
C MET A 154 9.16 -18.90 -4.82
N GLU A 155 9.12 -18.61 -3.51
CA GLU A 155 8.55 -19.49 -2.48
C GLU A 155 7.06 -19.75 -2.73
N LEU A 156 6.27 -18.70 -3.00
CA LEU A 156 4.84 -18.84 -3.31
C LEU A 156 4.61 -19.66 -4.58
N ALA A 157 5.41 -19.43 -5.63
CA ALA A 157 5.34 -20.20 -6.87
C ALA A 157 5.69 -21.68 -6.64
N MET A 158 6.74 -21.96 -5.85
CA MET A 158 7.11 -23.34 -5.48
C MET A 158 6.01 -24.04 -4.67
N ASP A 159 5.32 -23.33 -3.78
CA ASP A 159 4.20 -23.88 -3.00
C ASP A 159 2.99 -24.22 -3.86
N ILE A 160 2.63 -23.35 -4.82
CA ILE A 160 1.56 -23.62 -5.79
C ILE A 160 1.89 -24.87 -6.62
N VAL A 161 3.15 -25.00 -7.06
CA VAL A 161 3.61 -26.14 -7.84
C VAL A 161 3.57 -27.43 -7.02
N LYS A 162 4.07 -27.41 -5.78
CA LYS A 162 4.00 -28.57 -4.88
C LYS A 162 2.56 -29.02 -4.65
N LYS A 163 1.64 -28.08 -4.39
CA LYS A 163 0.21 -28.39 -4.22
C LYS A 163 -0.42 -28.97 -5.48
N THR A 164 -0.03 -28.49 -6.66
CA THR A 164 -0.57 -28.97 -7.94
C THR A 164 -0.07 -30.38 -8.26
N ILE A 165 1.22 -30.66 -7.99
CA ILE A 165 1.81 -31.99 -8.18
C ILE A 165 1.24 -33.00 -7.17
N SER A 166 1.02 -32.59 -5.91
CA SER A 166 0.43 -33.48 -4.88
C SER A 166 -1.06 -33.79 -5.09
N LEU A 167 -1.75 -33.08 -5.98
CA LEU A 167 -3.14 -33.35 -6.36
C LEU A 167 -3.25 -34.27 -7.59
N GLN A 168 -2.13 -34.53 -8.28
CA GLN A 168 -2.06 -35.43 -9.43
C GLN A 168 -1.62 -36.86 -9.08
N TYR A 169 -1.26 -37.11 -7.82
CA TYR A 169 -0.96 -38.43 -7.23
C TYR A 169 -1.89 -38.71 -6.05
#